data_AF-A0A496LNE3-F1
#
_entry.id   AF-A0A496LNE3-F1
#
_cell.length_a   1.000
_cell.length_b   1.000
_cell.length_c   1.000
_cell.angle_alpha   90.00
_cell.angle_beta   90.00
_cell.angle_gamma   90.00
#
_symmetry.space_group_name_H-M   'P 1'
#
loop_
_entity.id
_entity.type
_entity.pdbx_description
1 polymer ?
#
loop_
_entity_poly.entity_id
_entity_poly.type
_entity_poly.pdbx_seq_one_letter_code
_entity_poly.pdbx_strand_id
1 'polypeptide(L)'
;MISLIMPNSPNKTLEEEYIEFRKNNYFGKCFISSLYVHVALLLIIFILPNHIMSLLPLLKFFTHIMKNIFPNIEYYSNASNLPELCEFYFSYLWLVSIMISIWCIIQSPQLNNEAKQFFGTYEYLNKGIFPKKFIKIESSKKERMITIFCVIFIGYALYINYNGYLINSSIFSEWVSDRLGTLVMGAFQNLTIHVAIVYIMINIYTIIHIKWLHKNTNINFRPN
;
A
#
# COMPACT_ATOMS: atom_id res chain seq x y z
N MET A 1 8.13 -6.51 27.22
CA MET A 1 7.44 -5.48 28.03
C MET A 1 6.97 -4.39 27.05
N ILE A 2 5.75 -4.50 26.54
CA ILE A 2 5.19 -3.53 25.59
C ILE A 2 4.68 -2.37 26.44
N SER A 3 5.21 -1.15 26.22
CA SER A 3 4.69 0.04 26.88
C SER A 3 3.25 0.24 26.43
N LEU A 4 2.30 -0.10 27.29
CA LEU A 4 0.89 0.23 27.15
C LEU A 4 0.78 1.76 27.07
N ILE A 5 0.56 2.28 25.86
CA ILE A 5 0.18 3.67 25.64
C ILE A 5 -1.19 3.81 26.30
N MET A 6 -1.22 4.36 27.51
CA MET A 6 -2.47 4.62 28.22
C MET A 6 -3.19 5.78 27.54
N PRO A 7 -4.38 5.58 26.94
CA PRO A 7 -5.15 6.69 26.40
C PRO A 7 -5.98 7.26 27.54
N ASN A 8 -5.47 8.26 28.26
CA ASN A 8 -6.30 9.00 29.22
C ASN A 8 -5.79 10.43 29.40
N SER A 9 -6.07 11.28 28.41
CA SER A 9 -6.27 12.70 28.68
C SER A 9 -7.77 12.96 28.52
N PRO A 10 -8.50 13.29 29.61
CA PRO A 10 -9.95 13.55 29.55
C PRO A 10 -10.33 14.76 28.66
N ASN A 11 -9.33 15.49 28.15
CA ASN A 11 -9.51 16.66 27.29
C ASN A 11 -9.35 16.36 25.79
N LYS A 12 -9.01 15.13 25.38
CA LYS A 12 -8.81 14.78 23.96
C LYS A 12 -10.11 14.32 23.30
N THR A 13 -10.31 14.74 22.05
CA THR A 13 -11.40 14.27 21.19
C THR A 13 -11.13 12.86 20.67
N LEU A 14 -12.17 12.15 20.26
CA LEU A 14 -12.04 10.81 19.68
C LEU A 14 -11.19 10.81 18.39
N GLU A 15 -11.25 11.90 17.62
CA GLU A 15 -10.44 12.09 16.41
C GLU A 15 -8.94 12.20 16.73
N GLU A 16 -8.59 12.89 17.82
CA GLU A 16 -7.21 12.99 18.28
C GLU A 16 -6.68 11.65 18.79
N GLU A 17 -7.48 10.90 19.56
CA GLU A 17 -7.13 9.55 20.02
C GLU A 17 -6.98 8.58 18.85
N TYR A 18 -7.81 8.72 17.82
CA TYR A 18 -7.72 7.97 16.59
C TYR A 18 -6.42 8.24 15.82
N ILE A 19 -6.07 9.52 15.65
CA ILE A 19 -4.82 9.93 15.01
C ILE A 19 -3.62 9.41 15.80
N GLU A 20 -3.68 9.46 17.12
CA GLU A 20 -2.63 8.95 18.01
C GLU A 20 -2.47 7.43 17.92
N PHE A 21 -3.58 6.67 17.94
CA PHE A 21 -3.56 5.23 17.71
C PHE A 21 -2.92 4.89 16.37
N ARG A 22 -3.31 5.59 15.30
CA ARG A 22 -2.76 5.36 13.95
C ARG A 22 -1.26 5.64 13.88
N LYS A 23 -0.77 6.65 14.60
CA LYS A 23 0.67 6.99 14.64
C LYS A 23 1.49 5.98 15.46
N ASN A 24 0.88 5.45 16.52
CA ASN A 24 1.62 4.70 17.53
C ASN A 24 1.45 3.18 17.48
N ASN A 25 0.45 2.67 16.75
CA ASN A 25 0.24 1.22 16.63
C ASN A 25 1.43 0.52 15.95
N TYR A 26 1.63 -0.74 16.30
CA TYR A 26 2.79 -1.52 15.87
C TYR A 26 2.82 -1.65 14.34
N PHE A 27 1.64 -1.91 13.75
CA PHE A 27 1.48 -2.00 12.31
C PHE A 27 1.94 -0.75 11.56
N GLY A 28 1.53 0.44 12.00
CA GLY A 28 1.86 1.71 11.36
C GLY A 28 3.36 1.98 11.38
N LYS A 29 4.03 1.67 12.49
CA LYS A 29 5.50 1.76 12.61
C LYS A 29 6.19 0.77 11.68
N CYS A 30 5.78 -0.49 11.66
CA CYS A 30 6.33 -1.50 10.77
C CYS A 30 6.08 -1.19 9.30
N PHE A 31 4.90 -0.65 8.96
CA PHE A 31 4.57 -0.24 7.60
C PHE A 31 5.45 0.91 7.12
N ILE A 32 5.64 1.96 7.93
CA ILE A 32 6.58 3.06 7.61
C ILE A 32 8.00 2.52 7.45
N SER A 33 8.45 1.63 8.34
CA SER A 33 9.76 1.00 8.22
C SER A 33 9.88 0.18 6.93
N SER A 34 8.84 -0.56 6.54
CA SER A 34 8.83 -1.31 5.28
C SER A 34 8.93 -0.40 4.05
N LEU A 35 8.34 0.80 4.08
CA LEU A 35 8.48 1.78 2.99
C LEU A 35 9.93 2.24 2.82
N TYR A 36 10.64 2.52 3.92
CA TYR A 36 12.06 2.89 3.85
C TYR A 36 12.93 1.76 3.30
N VAL A 37 12.68 0.53 3.74
CA VAL A 37 13.35 -0.66 3.20
C VAL A 37 13.05 -0.76 1.70
N HIS A 38 11.80 -0.56 1.28
CA HIS A 38 11.42 -0.62 -0.13
C HIS A 38 12.14 0.41 -0.99
N VAL A 39 12.31 1.64 -0.50
CA VAL A 39 13.09 2.68 -1.17
C VAL A 39 14.54 2.24 -1.34
N ALA A 40 15.16 1.66 -0.30
CA ALA A 40 16.51 1.12 -0.41
C ALA A 40 16.59 -0.04 -1.42
N LEU A 41 15.58 -0.92 -1.43
CA LEU A 41 15.50 -2.06 -2.35
C LEU A 41 15.30 -1.64 -3.80
N LEU A 42 14.63 -0.51 -4.08
CA LEU A 42 14.55 0.06 -5.42
C LEU A 42 15.93 0.45 -5.96
N LEU A 43 16.81 0.97 -5.11
CA LEU A 43 18.15 1.45 -5.51
C LEU A 43 19.15 0.32 -5.80
N ILE A 44 18.81 -0.95 -5.52
CA ILE A 44 19.69 -2.09 -5.77
C ILE A 44 20.10 -2.20 -7.24
N ILE A 45 19.26 -1.68 -8.15
CA ILE A 45 19.53 -1.66 -9.59
C ILE A 45 20.88 -1.03 -9.95
N PHE A 46 21.45 -0.14 -9.15
CA PHE A 46 22.78 0.43 -9.44
C PHE A 46 23.95 -0.49 -9.12
N ILE A 47 23.72 -1.52 -8.29
CA ILE A 47 24.77 -2.44 -7.82
C ILE A 47 24.71 -3.77 -8.59
N LEU A 48 23.54 -4.14 -9.13
CA LEU A 48 23.37 -5.39 -9.87
C LEU A 48 24.22 -5.43 -11.15
N PRO A 49 24.84 -6.57 -11.49
CA PRO A 49 25.58 -6.72 -12.74
C PRO A 49 24.64 -6.76 -13.94
N ASN A 50 25.08 -6.25 -15.10
CA ASN A 50 24.27 -6.21 -16.32
C ASN A 50 23.85 -7.62 -16.81
N HIS A 51 24.72 -8.61 -16.61
CA HIS A 51 24.54 -9.99 -17.07
C HIS A 51 24.25 -10.94 -15.89
N ILE A 52 23.39 -10.49 -14.96
CA ILE A 52 23.15 -11.20 -13.69
C ILE A 52 22.63 -12.63 -13.89
N MET A 53 21.80 -12.85 -14.90
CA MET A 53 21.22 -14.16 -15.18
C MET A 53 22.23 -15.10 -15.83
N SER A 54 23.18 -14.56 -16.58
CA SER A 54 24.32 -15.30 -17.10
C SER A 54 25.31 -15.69 -15.98
N LEU A 55 25.48 -14.86 -14.94
CA LEU A 55 26.28 -15.19 -13.77
C LEU A 55 25.60 -16.20 -12.82
N LEU A 56 24.28 -16.13 -12.71
CA LEU A 56 23.48 -16.97 -11.81
C LEU A 56 22.31 -17.61 -12.58
N PRO A 57 22.51 -18.78 -13.23
CA PRO A 57 21.52 -19.40 -14.10
C PRO A 57 20.18 -19.72 -13.44
N LEU A 58 20.16 -19.95 -12.12
CA LEU A 58 18.91 -20.14 -11.35
C LEU A 58 17.95 -18.95 -11.50
N LEU A 59 18.49 -17.73 -11.68
CA LEU A 59 17.68 -16.54 -11.86
C LEU A 59 16.88 -16.58 -13.17
N LYS A 60 17.38 -17.26 -14.22
CA LYS A 60 16.62 -17.43 -15.48
C LYS A 60 15.31 -18.19 -15.25
N PHE A 61 15.34 -19.20 -14.39
CA PHE A 61 14.13 -19.96 -14.06
C PHE A 61 13.14 -19.08 -13.27
N PHE A 62 13.64 -18.35 -12.28
CA PHE A 62 12.82 -17.41 -11.50
C PHE A 62 12.18 -16.34 -12.38
N THR A 63 12.95 -15.66 -13.23
CA THR A 63 12.42 -14.59 -14.08
C THR A 63 11.47 -15.12 -15.16
N HIS A 64 11.69 -16.34 -15.66
CA HIS A 64 10.76 -16.99 -16.56
C HIS A 64 9.38 -17.20 -15.91
N ILE A 65 9.33 -17.68 -14.66
CA ILE A 65 8.07 -17.79 -13.91
C ILE A 65 7.43 -16.41 -13.75
N MET A 66 8.21 -15.41 -13.33
CA MET A 66 7.68 -14.08 -13.06
C MET A 66 7.10 -13.41 -14.31
N LYS A 67 7.75 -13.53 -15.48
CA LYS A 67 7.24 -13.00 -16.76
C LYS A 67 5.92 -13.64 -17.18
N ASN A 68 5.73 -14.94 -16.94
CA ASN A 68 4.47 -15.62 -17.25
C ASN A 68 3.31 -15.13 -16.38
N ILE A 69 3.60 -14.62 -15.17
CA ILE A 69 2.59 -14.04 -14.28
C ILE A 69 2.39 -12.54 -14.59
N PHE A 70 3.49 -11.84 -14.86
CA PHE A 70 3.59 -10.39 -15.04
C PHE A 70 4.22 -10.08 -16.41
N PRO A 71 3.42 -10.01 -17.48
CA PRO A 71 3.91 -9.83 -18.86
C PRO A 71 4.60 -8.48 -19.08
N ASN A 72 4.33 -7.48 -18.23
CA ASN A 72 5.05 -6.20 -18.26
C ASN A 72 6.56 -6.32 -18.14
N ILE A 73 7.05 -7.35 -17.44
CA ILE A 73 8.48 -7.62 -17.32
C ILE A 73 9.10 -7.87 -18.71
N GLU A 74 8.40 -8.62 -19.57
CA GLU A 74 8.88 -8.90 -20.93
C GLU A 74 8.88 -7.64 -21.80
N TYR A 75 7.81 -6.84 -21.73
CA TYR A 75 7.74 -5.57 -22.45
C TYR A 75 8.89 -4.64 -22.05
N TYR A 76 9.14 -4.46 -20.75
CA TYR A 76 10.24 -3.61 -20.27
C TYR A 76 11.61 -4.16 -20.62
N SER A 77 11.81 -5.47 -20.58
CA SER A 77 13.08 -6.10 -20.96
C SER A 77 13.38 -5.88 -22.44
N ASN A 78 12.39 -6.06 -23.32
CA ASN A 78 12.54 -5.90 -24.77
C ASN A 78 12.85 -4.46 -25.19
N ALA A 79 12.39 -3.46 -24.42
CA ALA A 79 12.69 -2.06 -24.66
C ALA A 79 14.02 -1.58 -24.03
N SER A 80 14.64 -2.38 -23.16
CA SER A 80 15.85 -1.99 -22.44
C SER A 80 17.12 -2.37 -23.21
N ASN A 81 18.18 -1.55 -23.10
CA ASN A 81 19.51 -1.96 -23.54
C ASN A 81 20.19 -2.95 -22.57
N LEU A 82 19.58 -3.19 -21.41
CA LEU A 82 20.07 -4.08 -20.36
C LEU A 82 19.01 -5.15 -20.03
N PRO A 83 18.65 -6.02 -20.99
CA PRO A 83 17.46 -6.88 -20.89
C PRO A 83 17.54 -7.87 -19.72
N GLU A 84 18.72 -8.46 -19.44
CA GLU A 84 18.86 -9.40 -18.32
C GLU A 84 18.67 -8.71 -16.97
N LEU A 85 19.27 -7.53 -16.80
CA LEU A 85 19.16 -6.73 -15.60
C LEU A 85 17.72 -6.24 -15.39
N CYS A 86 17.09 -5.71 -16.45
CA CYS A 86 15.73 -5.20 -16.44
C CYS A 86 14.74 -6.29 -16.03
N GLU A 87 14.82 -7.45 -16.69
CA GLU A 87 13.96 -8.60 -16.42
C GLU A 87 14.07 -9.08 -14.97
N PHE A 88 15.30 -9.26 -14.47
CA PHE A 88 15.52 -9.67 -13.09
C PHE A 88 15.01 -8.61 -12.11
N TYR A 89 15.30 -7.34 -12.36
CA TYR A 89 14.91 -6.24 -11.48
C TYR A 89 13.39 -6.14 -11.32
N PHE A 90 12.62 -6.15 -12.41
CA PHE A 90 11.16 -6.11 -12.32
C PHE A 90 10.56 -7.38 -11.70
N SER A 91 11.14 -8.55 -11.99
CA SER A 91 10.75 -9.82 -11.35
C SER A 91 10.92 -9.73 -9.83
N TYR A 92 12.07 -9.22 -9.40
CA TYR A 92 12.36 -8.97 -7.99
C TYR A 92 11.38 -7.98 -7.36
N LEU A 93 11.13 -6.83 -8.00
CA LEU A 93 10.20 -5.81 -7.48
C LEU A 93 8.78 -6.34 -7.29
N TRP A 94 8.30 -7.19 -8.22
CA TRP A 94 7.01 -7.87 -8.07
C TRP A 94 7.00 -8.80 -6.87
N LEU A 95 8.05 -9.59 -6.67
CA LEU A 95 8.16 -10.48 -5.51
C LEU A 95 8.09 -9.69 -4.20
N VAL A 96 8.87 -8.61 -4.06
CA VAL A 96 8.84 -7.78 -2.83
C VAL A 96 7.46 -7.16 -2.63
N SER A 97 6.82 -6.67 -3.70
CA SER A 97 5.46 -6.11 -3.63
C SER A 97 4.41 -7.13 -3.17
N ILE A 98 4.49 -8.38 -3.65
CA ILE A 98 3.61 -9.48 -3.22
C ILE A 98 3.85 -9.80 -1.75
N MET A 99 5.11 -9.91 -1.32
CA MET A 99 5.45 -10.20 0.08
C MET A 99 4.89 -9.14 1.03
N ILE A 100 5.00 -7.86 0.70
CA ILE A 100 4.41 -6.77 1.50
C ILE A 100 2.89 -6.85 1.49
N SER A 101 2.28 -7.11 0.33
CA SER A 101 0.82 -7.25 0.23
C SER A 101 0.30 -8.35 1.16
N ILE A 102 0.94 -9.53 1.12
CA ILE A 102 0.60 -10.66 1.99
C ILE A 102 0.82 -10.31 3.46
N TRP A 103 1.94 -9.69 3.80
CA TRP A 103 2.23 -9.26 5.17
C TRP A 103 1.16 -8.28 5.68
N CYS A 104 0.76 -7.29 4.88
CA CYS A 104 -0.33 -6.36 5.24
C CYS A 104 -1.66 -7.09 5.49
N ILE A 105 -2.00 -8.07 4.65
CA ILE A 105 -3.21 -8.88 4.81
C ILE A 105 -3.13 -9.70 6.11
N ILE A 106 -2.02 -10.39 6.37
CA ILE A 106 -1.82 -11.22 7.57
C ILE A 106 -1.87 -10.39 8.86
N GLN A 107 -1.39 -9.14 8.81
CA GLN A 107 -1.39 -8.26 9.99
C GLN A 107 -2.74 -7.57 10.23
N SER A 108 -3.66 -7.61 9.27
CA SER A 108 -4.98 -6.98 9.38
C SER A 108 -5.78 -7.43 10.61
N PRO A 109 -5.82 -8.73 11.00
CA PRO A 109 -6.50 -9.19 12.20
C PRO A 109 -5.84 -8.73 13.50
N GLN A 110 -4.51 -8.72 13.58
CA GLN A 110 -3.78 -8.23 14.75
C GLN A 110 -4.04 -6.74 14.98
N LEU A 111 -3.96 -5.97 13.89
CA LEU A 111 -4.31 -4.55 13.90
C LEU A 111 -5.75 -4.31 14.35
N ASN A 112 -6.70 -5.14 13.91
CA ASN A 112 -8.09 -5.08 14.37
C ASN A 112 -8.22 -5.35 15.87
N ASN A 113 -7.47 -6.32 16.40
CA ASN A 113 -7.47 -6.62 17.82
C ASN A 113 -6.85 -5.49 18.65
N GLU A 114 -5.73 -4.91 18.20
CA GLU A 114 -5.13 -3.72 18.83
C GLU A 114 -6.09 -2.53 18.84
N ALA A 115 -6.79 -2.28 17.73
CA ALA A 115 -7.81 -1.24 17.65
C ALA A 115 -8.97 -1.51 18.63
N LYS A 116 -9.47 -2.75 18.68
CA LYS A 116 -10.52 -3.14 19.64
C LYS A 116 -10.06 -3.00 21.09
N GLN A 117 -8.82 -3.30 21.42
CA GLN A 117 -8.29 -3.07 22.77
C GLN A 117 -8.18 -1.57 23.05
N PHE A 118 -7.60 -0.80 22.14
CA PHE A 118 -7.44 0.64 22.32
C PHE A 118 -8.78 1.37 22.53
N PHE A 119 -9.79 1.05 21.71
CA PHE A 119 -11.12 1.70 21.78
C PHE A 119 -12.13 0.99 22.67
N GLY A 120 -11.97 -0.32 22.94
CA GLY A 120 -12.94 -1.14 23.67
C GLY A 120 -12.64 -1.32 25.16
N THR A 121 -11.44 -0.97 25.63
CA THR A 121 -11.11 -1.04 27.08
C THR A 121 -11.65 0.17 27.86
N TYR A 122 -12.00 1.26 27.16
CA TYR A 122 -12.59 2.48 27.72
C TYR A 122 -13.72 2.91 26.79
N GLU A 123 -14.90 2.32 26.95
CA GLU A 123 -16.10 2.83 26.31
C GLU A 123 -16.20 4.34 26.50
N TYR A 124 -16.80 4.99 25.49
CA TYR A 124 -17.19 6.38 25.31
C TYR A 124 -17.90 7.07 26.50
N LEU A 125 -17.82 6.52 27.72
CA LEU A 125 -18.27 7.10 28.97
C LEU A 125 -17.75 8.53 29.11
N ASN A 126 -18.69 9.47 29.02
CA ASN A 126 -18.54 10.90 29.26
C ASN A 126 -17.67 11.68 28.27
N LYS A 127 -17.15 11.05 27.20
CA LYS A 127 -16.45 11.78 26.14
C LYS A 127 -17.48 12.24 25.11
N GLY A 128 -17.77 13.54 25.08
CA GLY A 128 -18.63 14.15 24.07
C GLY A 128 -18.09 13.82 22.68
N ILE A 129 -18.76 12.89 21.99
CA ILE A 129 -18.11 12.04 20.98
C ILE A 129 -17.58 12.89 19.79
N PHE A 130 -18.21 14.01 19.46
CA PHE A 130 -17.78 14.93 18.40
C PHE A 130 -18.34 16.34 18.67
N PRO A 131 -17.68 17.43 18.21
CA PRO A 131 -18.25 18.79 18.25
C PRO A 131 -19.57 18.93 17.45
N LYS A 132 -19.95 17.89 16.68
CA LYS A 132 -21.27 17.70 16.06
C LYS A 132 -21.73 16.27 16.30
N LYS A 133 -23.03 16.03 16.50
CA LYS A 133 -23.68 14.74 16.87
C LYS A 133 -23.34 13.48 16.03
N PHE A 134 -22.47 13.52 15.04
CA PHE A 134 -22.21 12.42 14.11
C PHE A 134 -20.72 12.33 13.78
N ILE A 135 -20.16 11.11 13.79
CA ILE A 135 -19.03 10.82 12.90
C ILE A 135 -19.59 11.01 11.50
N LYS A 136 -19.01 11.93 10.73
CA LYS A 136 -19.35 12.04 9.31
C LYS A 136 -18.77 10.81 8.59
N ILE A 137 -19.47 9.68 8.70
CA ILE A 137 -19.17 8.43 8.00
C ILE A 137 -19.56 8.58 6.52
N GLU A 138 -20.47 9.51 6.22
CA GLU A 138 -20.69 9.95 4.86
C GLU A 138 -19.51 10.78 4.38
N SER A 139 -18.63 10.10 3.66
CA SER A 139 -17.80 10.75 2.66
C SER A 139 -18.70 11.68 1.85
N SER A 140 -18.41 12.98 1.86
CA SER A 140 -19.19 13.95 1.08
C SER A 140 -19.30 13.50 -0.38
N LYS A 141 -20.31 13.93 -1.14
CA LYS A 141 -20.38 13.63 -2.58
C LYS A 141 -19.04 13.92 -3.28
N LYS A 142 -18.36 14.98 -2.85
CA LYS A 142 -17.00 15.34 -3.30
C LYS A 142 -15.96 14.28 -2.92
N GLU A 143 -15.92 13.85 -1.67
CA GLU A 143 -15.00 12.78 -1.22
C GLU A 143 -15.29 11.45 -1.92
N ARG A 144 -16.54 11.03 -2.08
CA ARG A 144 -16.90 9.80 -2.85
C ARG A 144 -16.41 9.87 -4.29
N MET A 145 -16.61 11.02 -4.94
CA MET A 145 -16.12 11.24 -6.30
C MET A 145 -14.59 11.19 -6.37
N ILE A 146 -13.88 11.79 -5.42
CA ILE A 146 -12.41 11.71 -5.32
C ILE A 146 -11.97 10.26 -5.12
N THR A 147 -12.62 9.53 -4.22
CA THR A 147 -12.36 8.12 -3.94
C THR A 147 -12.56 7.24 -5.17
N ILE A 148 -13.68 7.39 -5.88
CA ILE A 148 -13.95 6.66 -7.13
C ILE A 148 -12.90 7.01 -8.19
N PHE A 149 -12.57 8.30 -8.34
CA PHE A 149 -11.53 8.75 -9.26
C PHE A 149 -10.17 8.13 -8.92
N CYS A 150 -9.77 8.09 -7.65
CA CYS A 150 -8.53 7.44 -7.22
C CYS A 150 -8.53 5.95 -7.54
N VAL A 151 -9.64 5.22 -7.30
CA VAL A 151 -9.73 3.79 -7.63
C VAL A 151 -9.60 3.55 -9.13
N ILE A 152 -10.31 4.33 -9.94
CA ILE A 152 -10.23 4.25 -11.40
C ILE A 152 -8.81 4.56 -11.87
N PHE A 153 -8.18 5.61 -11.32
CA PHE A 153 -6.83 6.02 -11.68
C PHE A 153 -5.79 4.96 -11.30
N ILE A 154 -5.88 4.38 -10.10
CA ILE A 154 -5.00 3.28 -9.66
C ILE A 154 -5.20 2.05 -10.53
N GLY A 155 -6.45 1.66 -10.80
CA GLY A 155 -6.77 0.54 -11.67
C GLY A 155 -6.23 0.73 -13.08
N TYR A 156 -6.39 1.93 -13.64
CA TYR A 156 -5.83 2.31 -14.93
C TYR A 156 -4.29 2.28 -14.91
N ALA A 157 -3.65 2.82 -13.87
CA ALA A 157 -2.20 2.81 -13.72
C ALA A 157 -1.62 1.37 -13.64
N LEU A 158 -2.30 0.47 -12.92
CA LEU A 158 -1.95 -0.96 -12.90
C LEU A 158 -2.15 -1.60 -14.27
N TYR A 159 -3.25 -1.29 -14.95
CA TYR A 159 -3.57 -1.82 -16.27
C TYR A 159 -2.54 -1.43 -17.33
N ILE A 160 -2.18 -0.14 -17.41
CA ILE A 160 -1.18 0.33 -18.39
C ILE A 160 0.21 -0.21 -18.09
N ASN A 161 0.53 -0.42 -16.80
CA ASN A 161 1.80 -1.02 -16.40
C ASN A 161 1.83 -2.49 -16.80
N TYR A 162 0.81 -3.27 -16.40
CA TYR A 162 0.69 -4.70 -16.68
C TYR A 162 0.75 -5.03 -18.18
N ASN A 163 0.13 -4.21 -19.03
CA ASN A 163 0.12 -4.41 -20.47
C ASN A 163 1.30 -3.77 -21.21
N GLY A 164 2.25 -3.13 -20.50
CA GLY A 164 3.40 -2.46 -21.12
C GLY A 164 3.03 -1.20 -21.91
N TYR A 165 1.80 -0.70 -21.83
CA TYR A 165 1.37 0.49 -22.58
C TYR A 165 2.14 1.75 -22.23
N LEU A 166 2.76 1.79 -21.05
CA LEU A 166 3.66 2.87 -20.66
C LEU A 166 4.81 3.05 -21.65
N ILE A 167 5.36 1.98 -22.21
CA ILE A 167 6.53 2.03 -23.11
C ILE A 167 6.17 1.96 -24.59
N ASN A 168 4.88 1.94 -24.93
CA ASN A 168 4.44 1.98 -26.33
C ASN A 168 4.65 3.36 -26.98
N SER A 169 4.92 4.41 -26.20
CA SER A 169 5.35 5.70 -26.74
C SER A 169 6.87 5.76 -26.85
N SER A 170 7.38 6.45 -27.89
CA SER A 170 8.82 6.63 -28.09
C SER A 170 9.51 7.22 -26.87
N ILE A 171 8.91 8.25 -26.27
CA ILE A 171 9.43 8.96 -25.09
C ILE A 171 9.67 8.01 -23.91
N PHE A 172 8.69 7.20 -23.54
CA PHE A 172 8.82 6.34 -22.36
C PHE A 172 9.62 5.06 -22.65
N SER A 173 9.69 4.61 -23.91
CA SER A 173 10.56 3.50 -24.31
C SER A 173 12.03 3.86 -24.08
N GLU A 174 12.45 5.08 -24.45
CA GLU A 174 13.81 5.57 -24.25
C GLU A 174 14.19 5.65 -22.77
N TRP A 175 13.23 5.86 -21.88
CA TRP A 175 13.50 5.91 -20.45
C TRP A 175 13.91 4.53 -19.92
N VAL A 176 13.38 3.42 -20.44
CA VAL A 176 13.74 2.07 -19.94
C VAL A 176 15.09 1.58 -20.51
N SER A 177 15.73 2.38 -21.35
CA SER A 177 16.99 2.03 -22.01
C SER A 177 18.17 1.88 -21.04
N ASP A 178 18.15 2.58 -19.90
CA ASP A 178 19.24 2.61 -18.92
C ASP A 178 18.78 2.27 -17.49
N ARG A 179 19.74 2.25 -16.55
CA ARG A 179 19.47 1.95 -15.13
C ARG A 179 18.56 2.98 -14.47
N LEU A 180 18.69 4.25 -14.85
CA LEU A 180 17.96 5.33 -14.21
C LEU A 180 16.49 5.28 -14.59
N GLY A 181 16.15 5.15 -15.87
CA GLY A 181 14.74 5.07 -16.22
C GLY A 181 14.13 3.68 -15.99
N THR A 182 14.93 2.61 -15.94
CA THR A 182 14.46 1.33 -15.33
C THR A 182 14.08 1.51 -13.86
N LEU A 183 14.87 2.26 -13.08
CA LEU A 183 14.50 2.66 -11.70
C LEU A 183 13.21 3.48 -11.67
N VAL A 184 13.05 4.46 -12.56
CA VAL A 184 11.84 5.30 -12.61
C VAL A 184 10.59 4.46 -12.88
N MET A 185 10.65 3.54 -13.84
CA MET A 185 9.53 2.64 -14.12
C MET A 185 9.27 1.65 -12.98
N GLY A 186 10.33 1.12 -12.37
CA GLY A 186 10.23 0.29 -11.16
C GLY A 186 9.58 1.04 -9.99
N ALA A 187 9.96 2.30 -9.77
CA ALA A 187 9.39 3.16 -8.75
C ALA A 187 7.90 3.48 -9.04
N PHE A 188 7.55 3.76 -10.29
CA PHE A 188 6.15 3.97 -10.70
C PHE A 188 5.28 2.74 -10.43
N GLN A 189 5.74 1.55 -10.84
CA GLN A 189 5.06 0.28 -10.57
C GLN A 189 4.83 0.08 -9.08
N ASN A 190 5.89 0.22 -8.28
CA ASN A 190 5.82 0.01 -6.84
C ASN A 190 4.93 1.03 -6.15
N LEU A 191 5.02 2.31 -6.53
CA LEU A 191 4.16 3.35 -5.98
C LEU A 191 2.68 3.04 -6.24
N THR A 192 2.35 2.61 -7.45
CA THR A 192 0.98 2.26 -7.83
C THR A 192 0.44 1.12 -6.97
N ILE A 193 1.23 0.07 -6.76
CA ILE A 193 0.87 -1.07 -5.92
C ILE A 193 0.73 -0.65 -4.45
N HIS A 194 1.68 0.13 -3.91
CA HIS A 194 1.62 0.59 -2.52
C HIS A 194 0.41 1.48 -2.25
N VAL A 195 0.11 2.41 -3.16
CA VAL A 195 -1.08 3.26 -3.06
C VAL A 195 -2.35 2.39 -3.07
N ALA A 196 -2.41 1.36 -3.92
CA ALA A 196 -3.53 0.41 -3.94
C ALA A 196 -3.69 -0.32 -2.61
N ILE A 197 -2.59 -0.86 -2.05
CA ILE A 197 -2.61 -1.58 -0.76
C ILE A 197 -3.05 -0.66 0.37
N VAL A 198 -2.44 0.53 0.50
CA VAL A 198 -2.79 1.50 1.54
C VAL A 198 -4.26 1.88 1.46
N TYR A 199 -4.74 2.10 0.23
CA TYR A 199 -6.14 2.43 0.00
C TYR A 199 -7.08 1.29 0.43
N ILE A 200 -6.77 0.04 0.07
CA ILE A 200 -7.55 -1.13 0.51
C ILE A 200 -7.54 -1.25 2.04
N MET A 201 -6.38 -1.10 2.68
CA MET A 201 -6.23 -1.17 4.13
C MET A 201 -7.03 -0.08 4.87
N ILE A 202 -7.03 1.15 4.36
CA ILE A 202 -7.86 2.25 4.91
C ILE A 202 -9.34 1.92 4.80
N ASN A 203 -9.79 1.37 3.67
CA ASN A 203 -11.20 1.02 3.49
C ASN A 203 -11.63 -0.13 4.41
N ILE A 204 -10.79 -1.16 4.56
CA ILE A 204 -11.01 -2.23 5.54
C ILE A 204 -11.11 -1.65 6.95
N TYR A 205 -10.20 -0.74 7.32
CA TYR A 205 -10.21 -0.04 8.60
C TYR A 205 -11.55 0.66 8.84
N THR A 206 -12.00 1.47 7.89
CA THR A 206 -13.23 2.26 7.99
C THR A 206 -14.46 1.36 8.10
N ILE A 207 -14.58 0.32 7.27
CA ILE A 207 -15.72 -0.60 7.29
C ILE A 207 -15.81 -1.35 8.62
N ILE A 208 -14.67 -1.82 9.14
CA ILE A 208 -14.63 -2.54 10.43
C ILE A 208 -15.02 -1.59 11.57
N HIS A 209 -14.47 -0.38 11.59
CA HIS A 209 -14.79 0.62 12.60
C HIS A 209 -16.28 0.98 12.62
N ILE A 210 -16.88 1.20 11.43
CA ILE A 210 -18.32 1.47 11.27
C ILE A 210 -19.17 0.30 11.76
N LYS A 211 -18.86 -0.94 11.35
CA LYS A 211 -19.61 -2.13 11.78
C LYS A 211 -19.53 -2.35 13.29
N TRP A 212 -18.38 -2.11 13.89
CA TRP A 212 -18.19 -2.24 15.33
C TRP A 212 -18.94 -1.15 16.11
N LEU A 213 -18.87 0.11 15.66
CA LEU A 213 -19.65 1.22 16.21
C LEU A 213 -21.16 0.93 16.16
N HIS A 214 -21.66 0.47 15.00
CA HIS A 214 -23.07 0.14 14.82
C HIS A 214 -23.54 -0.97 15.77
N LYS A 215 -22.71 -1.99 16.00
CA LYS A 215 -23.07 -3.12 16.88
C LYS A 215 -23.13 -2.71 18.36
N ASN A 216 -22.26 -1.81 18.79
CA ASN A 216 -22.03 -1.55 20.21
C ASN A 216 -22.66 -0.26 20.74
N THR A 217 -23.08 0.68 19.89
CA THR A 217 -23.54 1.99 20.37
C THR A 217 -25.06 2.18 20.37
N ASN A 218 -25.88 1.26 19.84
CA ASN A 218 -27.33 1.47 19.67
C ASN A 218 -27.68 2.85 19.03
N ILE A 219 -26.72 3.47 18.33
CA ILE A 219 -26.92 4.73 17.65
C ILE A 219 -27.67 4.41 16.36
N ASN A 220 -28.94 4.79 16.31
CA ASN A 220 -29.72 4.81 15.08
C ASN A 220 -29.03 5.75 14.07
N PHE A 221 -28.36 5.17 13.08
CA PHE A 221 -27.98 5.89 11.88
C PHE A 221 -29.29 6.28 11.17
N ARG A 222 -29.70 7.55 11.25
CA ARG A 222 -30.78 8.04 10.40
C ARG A 222 -30.26 8.06 8.96
N PRO A 223 -30.90 7.34 8.03
CA PRO A 223 -30.71 7.62 6.61
C PRO A 223 -31.40 8.95 6.32
N ASN A 224 -30.66 9.88 5.72
CA ASN A 224 -31.26 10.99 4.97
C ASN A 224 -31.03 10.72 3.49
#